data_AF-A0A7L3HC81-F1
#
_entry.id   AF-A0A7L3HC81-F1
#
_cell.length_a   1.000
_cell.length_b   1.000
_cell.length_c   1.000
_cell.angle_alpha   90.00
_cell.angle_beta   90.00
_cell.angle_gamma   90.00
#
_symmetry.space_group_name_H-M   'P 1'
#
loop_
_entity.id
_entity.type
_entity.pdbx_description
1 polymer ?
#
loop_
_entity_poly.entity_id
_entity_poly.type
_entity_poly.pdbx_seq_one_letter_code
_entity_poly.pdbx_strand_id
1 'polypeptide(L)'
;RLDAKNCKRINLGGCQAAVYLQRLLQLKYPGHFAAITLSRMEEILHEHSYIAQDYTEELQKWRCPEYYEDNVHKMQLPFSSKLLGSAVASEEKQEKRQQQLRRLQELNARRREEKLQLDQERLDRLLYVQELLEDGQMDQFHKALVELNMDSAEELQSYINKLSLSVEQTKQKILQSEVNIEVDVVDSKPETPDLDPMGSEQSLEDVESINEFEPLFAEEQPEVEKPVAAVQPVFNLAEYHQLFLGTERIRAPEIVFQPSLIGEDQAGIAETMQYVLERYSKEQQAILVQNVFLTGGNTMYPGLKARVQKELLEMRPFQSSFQVHLASSPVLDAWYGARDWALEYMNREEGWISRKDYEEKGGEYLKEHCASNVYVPIRLPKQAPRAAEAPSRASGTGNPSEQA
;
A
#
# COMPACT_ATOMS: atom_id res chain seq x y z
N ARG A 1 50.68 -2.78 6.70
CA ARG A 1 49.75 -3.72 7.35
C ARG A 1 48.67 -2.89 8.03
N LEU A 2 47.41 -3.33 7.96
CA LEU A 2 46.27 -2.70 8.64
C LEU A 2 46.60 -2.53 10.14
N ASP A 3 46.48 -1.30 10.65
CA ASP A 3 46.63 -1.01 12.08
C ASP A 3 45.30 -1.17 12.80
N ALA A 4 44.94 -2.43 13.09
CA ALA A 4 43.65 -2.78 13.68
C ALA A 4 43.38 -2.08 15.03
N LYS A 5 44.42 -1.70 15.79
CA LYS A 5 44.28 -1.02 17.09
C LYS A 5 43.73 0.40 16.96
N ASN A 6 44.04 1.05 15.84
CA ASN A 6 43.66 2.42 15.55
C ASN A 6 42.49 2.54 14.58
N CYS A 7 42.00 1.41 14.06
CA CYS A 7 40.74 1.36 13.30
C CYS A 7 39.55 1.79 14.17
N LYS A 8 38.62 2.51 13.55
CA LYS A 8 37.37 2.94 14.17
C LYS A 8 36.20 2.65 13.27
N ARG A 9 35.09 2.26 13.89
CA ARG A 9 33.79 2.07 13.25
C ARG A 9 32.82 3.06 13.87
N ILE A 10 32.13 3.80 13.02
CA ILE A 10 30.99 4.61 13.40
C ILE A 10 29.75 3.80 13.04
N ASN A 11 28.75 3.76 13.92
CA ASN A 11 27.54 2.97 13.67
C ASN A 11 26.49 3.74 12.85
N LEU A 12 26.95 4.59 11.93
CA LEU A 12 26.14 5.45 11.08
C LEU A 12 26.63 5.40 9.64
N GLY A 13 25.69 5.54 8.71
CA GLY A 13 25.96 5.56 7.27
C GLY A 13 24.71 5.91 6.47
N GLY A 14 24.77 5.67 5.16
CA GLY A 14 23.70 6.01 4.22
C GLY A 14 22.35 5.39 4.55
N CYS A 15 22.30 4.17 5.08
CA CYS A 15 21.05 3.54 5.51
C CYS A 15 20.37 4.34 6.64
N GLN A 16 21.13 4.73 7.67
CA GLN A 16 20.60 5.56 8.76
C GLN A 16 20.17 6.93 8.26
N ALA A 17 20.92 7.53 7.32
CA ALA A 17 20.55 8.80 6.71
C ALA A 17 19.26 8.71 5.88
N ALA A 18 19.08 7.63 5.12
CA ALA A 18 17.87 7.37 4.36
C ALA A 18 16.65 7.14 5.27
N VAL A 19 16.81 6.35 6.35
CA VAL A 19 15.76 6.14 7.36
C VAL A 19 15.41 7.46 8.06
N TYR A 20 16.41 8.28 8.38
CA TYR A 20 16.19 9.58 9.00
C TYR A 20 15.41 10.51 8.06
N LEU A 21 15.80 10.62 6.79
CA LEU A 21 15.09 11.39 5.77
C LEU A 21 13.64 10.89 5.61
N GLN A 22 13.45 9.56 5.56
CA GLN A 22 12.13 8.95 5.47
C GLN A 22 11.21 9.41 6.62
N ARG A 23 11.70 9.30 7.86
CA ARG A 23 10.94 9.70 9.05
C ARG A 23 10.62 11.19 9.05
N LEU A 24 11.59 12.03 8.66
CA LEU A 24 11.36 13.48 8.54
C LEU A 24 10.24 13.79 7.54
N LEU A 25 10.27 13.18 6.36
CA LEU A 25 9.24 13.44 5.34
C LEU A 25 7.89 12.82 5.70
N GLN A 26 7.85 11.66 6.35
CA GLN A 26 6.60 11.08 6.83
C GLN A 26 5.93 11.95 7.89
N LEU A 27 6.72 12.58 8.76
CA LEU A 27 6.21 13.54 9.74
C LEU A 27 5.75 14.85 9.08
N LYS A 28 6.46 15.31 8.04
CA LYS A 28 6.11 16.52 7.28
C LYS A 28 4.88 16.31 6.38
N TYR A 29 4.69 15.10 5.85
CA TYR A 29 3.62 14.74 4.92
C TYR A 29 2.90 13.44 5.33
N PRO A 30 2.09 13.44 6.40
CA PRO A 30 1.46 12.22 6.92
C PRO A 30 0.55 11.50 5.92
N GLY A 31 -0.13 12.26 5.05
CA GLY A 31 -1.03 11.71 4.03
C GLY A 31 -0.32 10.94 2.90
N HIS A 32 1.00 11.08 2.78
CA HIS A 32 1.80 10.47 1.70
C HIS A 32 2.71 9.35 2.20
N PHE A 33 2.44 8.77 3.38
CA PHE A 33 3.28 7.73 3.99
C PHE A 33 3.63 6.59 3.02
N ALA A 34 2.65 6.11 2.24
CA ALA A 34 2.83 5.03 1.27
C ALA A 34 3.75 5.42 0.10
N ALA A 35 3.84 6.71 -0.24
CA ALA A 35 4.70 7.21 -1.30
C ALA A 35 6.14 7.44 -0.83
N ILE A 36 6.36 7.58 0.48
CA ILE A 36 7.64 7.89 1.13
C ILE A 36 8.31 6.57 1.57
N THR A 37 8.78 5.81 0.59
CA THR A 37 9.46 4.51 0.79
C THR A 37 10.97 4.68 0.97
N LEU A 38 11.62 3.73 1.65
CA LEU A 38 13.05 3.80 1.93
C LEU A 38 13.90 3.88 0.65
N SER A 39 13.59 3.12 -0.40
CA SER A 39 14.38 3.16 -1.65
C SER A 39 14.29 4.52 -2.33
N ARG A 40 13.10 5.14 -2.34
CA ARG A 40 12.93 6.50 -2.87
C ARG A 40 13.71 7.51 -2.05
N MET A 41 13.77 7.33 -0.73
CA MET A 41 14.58 8.22 0.13
C MET A 41 16.08 8.05 -0.13
N GLU A 42 16.54 6.83 -0.41
CA GLU A 42 17.91 6.56 -0.82
C GLU A 42 18.25 7.27 -2.14
N GLU A 43 17.39 7.16 -3.16
CA GLU A 43 17.53 7.90 -4.43
C GLU A 43 17.57 9.41 -4.19
N ILE A 44 16.63 9.95 -3.40
CA ILE A 44 16.60 11.38 -3.06
C ILE A 44 17.88 11.80 -2.33
N LEU A 45 18.38 10.97 -1.41
CA LEU A 45 19.60 11.25 -0.68
C LEU A 45 20.83 11.25 -1.59
N HIS A 46 20.86 10.44 -2.65
CA HIS A 46 21.98 10.41 -3.58
C HIS A 46 21.91 11.51 -4.66
N GLU A 47 20.72 11.81 -5.18
CA GLU A 47 20.56 12.72 -6.32
C GLU A 47 20.25 14.17 -5.93
N HIS A 48 19.63 14.38 -4.76
CA HIS A 48 19.12 15.68 -4.36
C HIS A 48 19.73 16.22 -3.07
N SER A 49 20.47 15.42 -2.31
CA SER A 49 21.12 15.87 -1.07
C SER A 49 22.61 16.12 -1.27
N TYR A 50 23.21 16.88 -0.36
CA TYR A 50 24.64 17.22 -0.39
C TYR A 50 25.14 17.54 1.01
N ILE A 51 26.46 17.49 1.19
CA ILE A 51 27.12 17.83 2.45
C ILE A 51 27.62 19.27 2.38
N ALA A 52 27.17 20.09 3.33
CA ALA A 52 27.60 21.47 3.46
C ALA A 52 29.02 21.55 4.04
N GLN A 53 29.86 22.43 3.50
CA GLN A 53 31.19 22.71 4.09
C GLN A 53 31.06 23.36 5.46
N ASP A 54 30.14 24.31 5.61
CA ASP A 54 29.75 24.87 6.89
C ASP A 54 28.25 24.66 7.08
N TYR A 55 27.89 23.74 7.97
CA TYR A 55 26.50 23.41 8.21
C TYR A 55 25.71 24.59 8.81
N THR A 56 26.34 25.39 9.67
CA THR A 56 25.67 26.50 10.34
C THR A 56 25.42 27.64 9.37
N GLU A 57 26.42 28.03 8.58
CA GLU A 57 26.26 29.05 7.54
C GLU A 57 25.25 28.63 6.48
N GLU A 58 25.29 27.36 6.05
CA GLU A 58 24.33 26.85 5.07
C GLU A 58 22.91 26.95 5.62
N LEU A 59 22.67 26.54 6.87
CA LEU A 59 21.37 26.71 7.53
C LEU A 59 20.91 28.17 7.61
N GLN A 60 21.83 29.15 7.73
CA GLN A 60 21.45 30.56 7.68
C GLN A 60 20.95 30.97 6.29
N LYS A 61 21.55 30.47 5.22
CA LYS A 61 21.08 30.73 3.85
C LYS A 61 19.66 30.23 3.66
N TRP A 62 19.36 29.02 4.14
CA TRP A 62 18.03 28.42 4.08
C TRP A 62 16.93 29.17 4.85
N ARG A 63 17.29 30.13 5.73
CA ARG A 63 16.31 31.02 6.38
C ARG A 63 15.84 32.15 5.48
N CYS A 64 16.60 32.49 4.43
CA CYS A 64 16.22 33.51 3.46
C CYS A 64 15.11 32.97 2.53
N PRO A 65 13.96 33.67 2.40
CA PRO A 65 12.87 33.23 1.53
C PRO A 65 13.28 33.08 0.07
N GLU A 66 14.06 34.03 -0.47
CA GLU A 66 14.56 34.01 -1.85
C GLU A 66 15.43 32.76 -2.09
N TYR A 67 16.37 32.49 -1.17
CA TYR A 67 17.21 31.30 -1.24
C TYR A 67 16.38 30.01 -1.14
N TYR A 68 15.37 29.99 -0.29
CA TYR A 68 14.48 28.83 -0.17
C TYR A 68 13.72 28.56 -1.46
N GLU A 69 13.13 29.58 -2.09
CA GLU A 69 12.37 29.43 -3.33
C GLU A 69 13.23 28.91 -4.49
N ASP A 70 14.47 29.38 -4.60
CA ASP A 70 15.42 28.98 -5.64
C ASP A 70 16.00 27.57 -5.43
N ASN A 71 16.15 27.14 -4.18
CA ASN A 71 16.87 25.90 -3.83
C ASN A 71 15.95 24.77 -3.35
N VAL A 72 14.68 25.03 -3.04
CA VAL A 72 13.75 23.96 -2.65
C VAL A 72 13.47 23.04 -3.85
N HIS A 73 13.67 21.73 -3.66
CA HIS A 73 13.28 20.77 -4.67
C HIS A 73 11.80 20.44 -4.51
N LYS A 74 11.02 20.68 -5.55
CA LYS A 74 9.58 20.38 -5.61
C LYS A 74 9.39 19.07 -6.38
N MET A 75 8.91 18.04 -5.70
CA MET A 75 8.70 16.71 -6.26
C MET A 75 7.22 16.40 -6.38
N GLN A 76 6.76 16.15 -7.59
CA GLN A 76 5.38 15.77 -7.84
C GLN A 76 5.20 14.27 -7.61
N LEU A 77 4.35 13.90 -6.65
CA LEU A 77 3.89 12.52 -6.51
C LEU A 77 2.82 12.21 -7.56
N PRO A 78 2.71 10.94 -7.99
CA PRO A 78 1.60 10.53 -8.85
C PRO A 78 0.27 10.76 -8.13
N PHE A 79 -0.66 11.41 -8.82
CA PHE A 79 -2.03 11.64 -8.35
C PHE A 79 -3.00 11.39 -9.50
N SER A 80 -4.20 10.94 -9.17
CA SER A 80 -5.30 10.83 -10.13
C SER A 80 -6.18 12.06 -9.98
N SER A 81 -6.24 12.91 -11.01
CA SER A 81 -7.19 14.03 -11.06
C SER A 81 -8.65 13.58 -11.15
N LYS A 82 -8.91 12.28 -11.39
CA LYS A 82 -10.25 11.74 -11.25
C LYS A 82 -10.59 11.76 -9.77
N LEU A 83 -11.36 12.78 -9.37
CA LEU A 83 -12.06 12.81 -8.09
C LEU A 83 -12.63 11.41 -7.81
N LEU A 84 -12.45 10.90 -6.58
CA LEU A 84 -13.26 9.79 -6.08
C LEU A 84 -14.72 10.19 -6.27
N GLY A 85 -15.38 9.67 -7.31
CA GLY A 85 -16.73 10.09 -7.71
C GLY A 85 -16.79 11.01 -8.93
N SER A 86 -15.92 10.84 -9.94
CA SER A 86 -16.18 11.41 -11.27
C SER A 86 -17.58 10.97 -11.73
N ALA A 87 -18.45 11.93 -12.05
CA ALA A 87 -19.85 11.76 -12.45
C ALA A 87 -20.09 10.64 -13.48
N VAL A 88 -19.08 10.27 -14.27
CA VAL A 88 -19.06 9.10 -15.16
C VAL A 88 -19.48 7.80 -14.47
N ALA A 89 -19.11 7.59 -13.19
CA ALA A 89 -19.52 6.40 -12.44
C ALA A 89 -20.96 6.48 -11.90
N SER A 90 -21.50 7.69 -11.70
CA SER A 90 -22.91 7.90 -11.34
C SER A 90 -23.80 7.61 -12.54
N GLU A 91 -23.41 8.12 -13.71
CA GLU A 91 -24.12 7.96 -14.97
C GLU A 91 -24.13 6.49 -15.40
N GLU A 92 -22.97 5.81 -15.44
CA GLU A 92 -22.91 4.36 -15.73
C GLU A 92 -23.72 3.51 -14.74
N LYS A 93 -23.78 3.92 -13.47
CA LYS A 93 -24.51 3.19 -12.43
C LYS A 93 -26.02 3.45 -12.50
N GLN A 94 -26.43 4.66 -12.86
CA GLN A 94 -27.83 4.99 -13.17
C GLN A 94 -28.27 4.28 -14.44
N GLU A 95 -27.44 4.23 -15.47
CA GLU A 95 -27.73 3.57 -16.75
C GLU A 95 -27.85 2.05 -16.57
N LYS A 96 -26.94 1.43 -15.80
CA LYS A 96 -27.05 0.00 -15.42
C LYS A 96 -28.31 -0.29 -14.59
N ARG A 97 -28.68 0.60 -13.66
CA ARG A 97 -29.94 0.47 -12.88
C ARG A 97 -31.17 0.61 -13.78
N GLN A 98 -31.19 1.59 -14.69
CA GLN A 98 -32.28 1.78 -15.65
C GLN A 98 -32.41 0.58 -16.61
N GLN A 99 -31.30 0.04 -17.10
CA GLN A 99 -31.31 -1.16 -17.94
C GLN A 99 -31.82 -2.40 -17.18
N GLN A 100 -31.46 -2.56 -15.90
CA GLN A 100 -32.00 -3.64 -15.06
C GLN A 100 -33.51 -3.48 -14.81
N LEU A 101 -33.97 -2.25 -14.58
CA LEU A 101 -35.39 -1.93 -14.41
C LEU A 101 -36.19 -2.21 -15.69
N ARG A 102 -35.69 -1.79 -16.86
CA ARG A 102 -36.34 -2.06 -18.16
C ARG A 102 -36.46 -3.55 -18.45
N ARG A 103 -35.40 -4.33 -18.21
CA ARG A 103 -35.44 -5.80 -18.37
C ARG A 103 -36.45 -6.45 -17.44
N LEU A 104 -36.57 -5.96 -16.20
CA LEU A 104 -37.56 -6.46 -15.24
C LEU A 104 -39.00 -6.13 -15.66
N GLN A 105 -39.22 -4.91 -16.18
CA GLN A 105 -40.51 -4.48 -16.73
C GLN A 105 -40.92 -5.33 -17.94
N GLU A 106 -39.99 -5.59 -18.86
CA GLU A 106 -40.21 -6.43 -20.04
C GLU A 106 -40.54 -7.88 -19.64
N LEU A 107 -39.80 -8.45 -18.69
CA LEU A 107 -40.08 -9.80 -18.17
C LEU A 107 -41.49 -9.88 -17.53
N ASN A 108 -41.88 -8.86 -16.77
CA ASN A 108 -43.19 -8.80 -16.12
C ASN A 108 -44.33 -8.53 -17.12
N ALA A 109 -44.09 -7.78 -18.19
CA ALA A 109 -45.05 -7.60 -19.28
C ALA A 109 -45.30 -8.92 -20.01
N ARG A 110 -44.22 -9.62 -20.40
CA ARG A 110 -44.31 -10.94 -21.04
C ARG A 110 -45.04 -11.97 -20.18
N ARG A 111 -44.79 -12.01 -18.87
CA ARG A 111 -45.53 -12.91 -17.96
C ARG A 111 -47.01 -12.58 -17.88
N ARG A 112 -47.40 -11.30 -17.97
CA ARG A 112 -48.80 -10.88 -17.98
C ARG A 112 -49.49 -11.29 -19.29
N GLU A 113 -48.81 -11.15 -20.41
CA GLU A 113 -49.30 -11.60 -21.72
C GLU A 113 -49.45 -13.12 -21.79
N GLU A 114 -48.44 -13.89 -21.34
CA GLU A 114 -48.49 -15.35 -21.29
C GLU A 114 -49.65 -15.85 -20.41
N LYS A 115 -49.88 -15.19 -19.26
CA LYS A 115 -51.04 -15.50 -18.40
C LYS A 115 -52.36 -15.19 -19.09
N LEU A 116 -52.45 -14.04 -19.77
CA LEU A 116 -53.64 -13.66 -20.52
C LEU A 116 -53.94 -14.66 -21.66
N GLN A 117 -52.92 -15.14 -22.36
CA GLN A 117 -53.08 -16.16 -23.40
C GLN A 117 -53.63 -17.46 -22.83
N LEU A 118 -53.08 -17.96 -21.72
CA LEU A 118 -53.58 -19.16 -21.06
C LEU A 118 -55.02 -19.01 -20.56
N ASP A 119 -55.35 -17.85 -19.98
CA ASP A 119 -56.71 -17.56 -19.52
C ASP A 119 -57.69 -17.46 -20.71
N GLN A 120 -57.25 -16.93 -21.86
CA GLN A 120 -58.04 -16.87 -23.10
C GLN A 120 -58.27 -18.27 -23.69
N GLU A 121 -57.23 -19.10 -23.83
CA GLU A 121 -57.36 -20.48 -24.32
C GLU A 121 -58.30 -21.29 -23.42
N ARG A 122 -58.22 -21.07 -22.10
CA ARG A 122 -59.10 -21.73 -21.15
C ARG A 122 -60.55 -21.27 -21.32
N LEU A 123 -60.77 -19.97 -21.54
CA LEU A 123 -62.09 -19.42 -21.83
C LEU A 123 -62.68 -20.01 -23.12
N ASP A 124 -61.88 -20.09 -24.18
CA ASP A 124 -62.32 -20.63 -25.47
C ASP A 124 -62.72 -22.12 -25.35
N ARG A 125 -61.97 -22.91 -24.56
CA ARG A 125 -62.36 -24.31 -24.26
C ARG A 125 -63.69 -24.41 -23.53
N LEU A 126 -63.98 -23.50 -22.59
CA LEU A 126 -65.23 -23.51 -21.85
C LEU A 126 -66.42 -23.06 -22.71
N LEU A 127 -66.20 -22.06 -23.58
CA LEU A 127 -67.20 -21.62 -24.55
C LEU A 127 -67.53 -22.72 -25.57
N TYR A 128 -66.54 -23.49 -26.01
CA TYR A 128 -66.77 -24.67 -26.86
C TYR A 128 -67.67 -25.71 -26.16
N VAL A 129 -67.48 -25.94 -24.86
CA VAL A 129 -68.35 -26.84 -24.09
C VAL A 129 -69.77 -26.27 -23.94
N GLN A 130 -69.91 -24.94 -23.83
CA GLN A 130 -71.23 -24.30 -23.86
C GLN A 130 -71.91 -24.45 -25.23
N GLU A 131 -71.18 -24.33 -26.33
CA GLU A 131 -71.70 -24.52 -27.69
C GLU A 131 -72.22 -25.95 -27.90
N LEU A 132 -71.54 -26.97 -27.36
CA LEU A 132 -72.03 -28.36 -27.37
C LEU A 132 -73.37 -28.55 -26.65
N LEU A 133 -73.66 -27.72 -25.63
CA LEU A 133 -74.96 -27.71 -24.95
C LEU A 133 -76.03 -27.04 -25.83
N GLU A 134 -75.69 -25.93 -26.48
CA GLU A 134 -76.60 -25.18 -27.38
C GLU A 134 -76.96 -25.98 -28.64
N ASP A 135 -76.02 -26.77 -29.17
CA ASP A 135 -76.22 -27.68 -30.31
C ASP A 135 -76.95 -28.98 -29.95
N GLY A 136 -77.31 -29.18 -28.67
CA GLY A 136 -78.06 -30.34 -28.19
C GLY A 136 -77.26 -31.65 -28.13
N GLN A 137 -75.92 -31.59 -28.19
CA GLN A 137 -75.03 -32.76 -28.16
C GLN A 137 -74.72 -33.22 -26.73
N MET A 138 -75.76 -33.71 -26.02
CA MET A 138 -75.71 -34.01 -24.59
C MET A 138 -74.64 -35.02 -24.17
N ASP A 139 -74.35 -36.03 -25.00
CA ASP A 139 -73.34 -37.05 -24.69
C ASP A 139 -71.91 -36.49 -24.70
N GLN A 140 -71.62 -35.57 -25.64
CA GLN A 140 -70.31 -34.93 -25.76
C GLN A 140 -70.15 -33.85 -24.68
N PHE A 141 -71.23 -33.14 -24.36
CA PHE A 141 -71.29 -32.17 -23.27
C PHE A 141 -70.98 -32.81 -21.91
N HIS A 142 -71.63 -33.93 -21.56
CA HIS A 142 -71.37 -34.63 -20.29
C HIS A 142 -69.93 -35.14 -20.21
N LYS A 143 -69.39 -35.65 -21.33
CA LYS A 143 -67.99 -36.10 -21.37
C LYS A 143 -67.01 -34.95 -21.15
N ALA A 144 -67.26 -33.79 -21.77
CA ALA A 144 -66.41 -32.61 -21.62
C ALA A 144 -66.51 -31.98 -20.21
N LEU A 145 -67.68 -32.01 -19.57
CA LEU A 145 -67.84 -31.60 -18.17
C LEU A 145 -67.02 -32.47 -17.21
N VAL A 146 -67.01 -33.79 -17.42
CA VAL A 146 -66.18 -34.72 -16.63
C VAL A 146 -64.69 -34.47 -16.86
N GLU A 147 -64.26 -34.22 -18.11
CA GLU A 147 -62.86 -33.88 -18.41
C GLU A 147 -62.40 -32.56 -17.77
N LEU A 148 -63.32 -31.61 -17.58
CA LEU A 148 -63.08 -30.33 -16.91
C LEU A 148 -63.30 -30.36 -15.38
N ASN A 149 -63.69 -31.51 -14.80
CA ASN A 149 -64.09 -31.67 -13.39
C ASN A 149 -65.16 -30.65 -12.94
N MET A 150 -66.22 -30.48 -13.72
CA MET A 150 -67.33 -29.58 -13.38
C MET A 150 -68.62 -30.39 -13.20
N ASP A 151 -69.36 -30.11 -12.12
CA ASP A 151 -70.48 -30.96 -11.70
C ASP A 151 -71.83 -30.50 -12.27
N SER A 152 -71.92 -29.27 -12.79
CA SER A 152 -73.16 -28.71 -13.36
C SER A 152 -72.95 -27.69 -14.48
N ALA A 153 -73.95 -27.52 -15.34
CA ALA A 153 -73.98 -26.49 -16.37
C ALA A 153 -74.01 -25.06 -15.79
N GLU A 154 -74.58 -24.88 -14.60
CA GLU A 154 -74.62 -23.60 -13.88
C GLU A 154 -73.22 -23.20 -13.38
N GLU A 155 -72.43 -24.18 -12.93
CA GLU A 155 -71.03 -23.99 -12.55
C GLU A 155 -70.18 -23.60 -13.76
N LEU A 156 -70.41 -24.23 -14.92
CA LEU A 156 -69.77 -23.87 -16.19
C LEU A 156 -70.05 -22.39 -16.55
N GLN A 157 -71.31 -21.97 -16.50
CA GLN A 157 -71.70 -20.60 -16.81
C GLN A 157 -71.10 -19.57 -15.83
N SER A 158 -71.09 -19.88 -14.53
CA SER A 158 -70.47 -19.04 -13.50
C SER A 158 -68.97 -18.88 -13.72
N TYR A 159 -68.29 -19.95 -14.12
CA TYR A 159 -66.87 -19.95 -14.38
C TYR A 159 -66.50 -19.18 -15.66
N ILE A 160 -67.29 -19.33 -16.74
CA ILE A 160 -67.15 -18.54 -17.97
C ILE A 160 -67.32 -17.04 -17.68
N ASN A 161 -68.32 -16.66 -16.90
CA ASN A 161 -68.57 -15.26 -16.53
C ASN A 161 -67.43 -14.68 -15.68
N LYS A 162 -66.88 -15.44 -14.73
CA LYS A 162 -65.75 -15.00 -13.90
C LYS A 162 -64.46 -14.88 -14.72
N LEU A 163 -64.19 -15.86 -15.58
CA LEU A 163 -62.97 -15.90 -16.38
C LEU A 163 -62.98 -14.83 -17.48
N SER A 164 -64.11 -14.63 -18.17
CA SER A 164 -64.27 -13.55 -19.16
C SER A 164 -64.04 -12.17 -18.55
N LEU A 165 -64.61 -11.90 -17.37
CA LEU A 165 -64.41 -10.64 -16.66
C LEU A 165 -62.95 -10.43 -16.23
N SER A 166 -62.27 -11.49 -15.78
CA SER A 166 -60.83 -11.46 -15.46
C SER A 166 -59.95 -11.21 -16.68
N VAL A 167 -60.27 -11.84 -17.82
CA VAL A 167 -59.57 -11.66 -19.11
C VAL A 167 -59.75 -10.22 -19.60
N GLU A 168 -60.96 -9.66 -19.52
CA GLU A 168 -61.25 -8.29 -19.95
C GLU A 168 -60.55 -7.25 -19.06
N GLN A 169 -60.57 -7.43 -17.74
CA GLN A 169 -59.82 -6.58 -16.80
C GLN A 169 -58.30 -6.65 -17.03
N THR A 170 -57.78 -7.83 -17.35
CA THR A 170 -56.34 -8.00 -17.63
C THR A 170 -55.95 -7.36 -18.96
N LYS A 171 -56.78 -7.49 -20.01
CA LYS A 171 -56.61 -6.78 -21.29
C LYS A 171 -56.62 -5.27 -21.12
N GLN A 172 -57.58 -4.72 -20.36
CA GLN A 172 -57.65 -3.28 -20.10
C GLN A 172 -56.41 -2.76 -19.35
N LYS A 173 -55.89 -3.52 -18.38
CA LYS A 173 -54.65 -3.17 -17.67
C LYS A 173 -53.41 -3.20 -18.57
N ILE A 174 -53.35 -4.11 -19.53
CA ILE A 174 -52.24 -4.17 -20.50
C ILE A 174 -52.30 -2.96 -21.43
N LEU A 175 -53.47 -2.67 -22.02
CA LEU A 175 -53.71 -1.48 -22.85
C LEU A 175 -53.37 -0.16 -22.14
N GLN A 176 -53.79 0.01 -20.88
CA GLN A 176 -53.43 1.19 -20.09
C GLN A 176 -51.92 1.27 -19.81
N SER A 177 -51.25 0.13 -19.62
CA SER A 177 -49.80 0.11 -19.42
C SER A 177 -49.01 0.36 -20.70
N GLU A 178 -49.51 -0.02 -21.88
CA GLU A 178 -48.87 0.29 -23.17
C GLU A 178 -48.99 1.77 -23.53
N VAL A 179 -50.15 2.40 -23.26
CA VAL A 179 -50.35 3.84 -23.48
C VAL A 179 -49.46 4.71 -22.58
N ASN A 180 -49.23 4.28 -21.33
CA ASN A 180 -48.30 4.99 -20.43
C ASN A 180 -46.81 4.85 -20.85
N ILE A 181 -46.44 3.82 -21.62
CA ILE A 181 -45.06 3.62 -22.10
C ILE A 181 -44.76 4.51 -23.32
N GLU A 182 -45.75 4.84 -24.16
CA GLU A 182 -45.55 5.70 -25.34
C GLU A 182 -45.34 7.19 -24.99
N VAL A 183 -45.81 7.66 -23.84
CA VAL A 183 -45.65 9.06 -23.40
C VAL A 183 -44.26 9.33 -22.80
N ASP A 184 -43.60 8.31 -22.25
CA ASP A 184 -42.35 8.44 -21.48
C ASP A 184 -41.06 8.38 -22.34
N VAL A 185 -41.20 8.36 -23.68
CA VAL A 185 -40.06 8.32 -24.64
C VAL A 185 -39.67 9.73 -25.13
N VAL A 186 -40.48 10.76 -24.87
CA VAL A 186 -40.18 12.15 -25.29
C VAL A 186 -40.52 13.14 -24.17
N ASP A 187 -39.78 13.13 -23.06
CA ASP A 187 -39.05 14.30 -22.57
C ASP A 187 -38.19 13.94 -21.35
N SER A 188 -37.02 14.57 -21.25
CA SER A 188 -36.16 14.43 -20.08
C SER A 188 -36.43 15.54 -19.07
N LYS A 189 -37.16 15.23 -18.01
CA LYS A 189 -36.94 15.78 -16.66
C LYS A 189 -37.76 15.00 -15.62
N PRO A 190 -37.16 14.50 -14.54
CA PRO A 190 -37.94 13.97 -13.43
C PRO A 190 -38.47 15.16 -12.64
N GLU A 191 -39.72 15.55 -12.88
CA GLU A 191 -40.51 16.24 -11.86
C GLU A 191 -40.98 15.17 -10.87
N THR A 192 -40.62 15.35 -9.61
CA THR A 192 -41.21 14.64 -8.47
C THR A 192 -42.60 15.22 -8.21
N PRO A 193 -43.69 14.42 -8.21
CA PRO A 193 -44.93 14.85 -7.61
C PRO A 193 -44.97 14.40 -6.14
N ASP A 194 -45.26 15.37 -5.30
CA ASP A 194 -45.49 15.29 -3.87
C ASP A 194 -46.74 14.45 -3.51
N LEU A 195 -46.73 14.00 -2.26
CA LEU A 195 -47.70 13.16 -1.51
C LEU A 195 -49.12 13.80 -1.48
N ASP A 196 -50.28 13.14 -1.27
CA ASP A 196 -50.77 12.21 -0.21
C ASP A 196 -52.32 12.02 -0.46
N PRO A 197 -53.17 11.45 0.43
CA PRO A 197 -53.21 10.14 1.10
C PRO A 197 -54.61 9.44 0.94
N MET A 198 -54.74 8.13 1.21
CA MET A 198 -55.92 7.51 1.90
C MET A 198 -55.96 5.97 1.77
N GLY A 199 -55.99 5.29 2.92
CA GLY A 199 -57.01 4.27 3.23
C GLY A 199 -56.64 2.78 3.16
N SER A 200 -56.34 2.20 4.35
CA SER A 200 -56.74 0.86 4.89
C SER A 200 -56.49 -0.39 4.03
N GLU A 201 -56.02 -1.55 4.51
CA GLU A 201 -55.84 -2.18 5.83
C GLU A 201 -55.06 -3.48 5.56
N GLN A 202 -54.16 -3.94 6.45
CA GLN A 202 -54.02 -5.34 6.93
C GLN A 202 -52.71 -5.61 7.71
N SER A 203 -52.89 -5.89 9.02
CA SER A 203 -52.17 -6.78 9.98
C SER A 203 -50.62 -6.79 10.03
N LEU A 204 -49.98 -6.37 11.15
CA LEU A 204 -49.61 -7.14 12.38
C LEU A 204 -48.65 -8.30 12.06
N GLU A 205 -47.38 -8.35 12.49
CA GLU A 205 -46.82 -8.39 13.87
C GLU A 205 -45.26 -8.28 13.86
N ASP A 206 -44.66 -8.12 15.07
CA ASP A 206 -43.24 -8.18 15.48
C ASP A 206 -42.37 -6.89 15.36
N VAL A 207 -42.31 -5.96 16.33
CA VAL A 207 -41.82 -5.96 17.74
C VAL A 207 -40.31 -5.65 17.88
N GLU A 208 -40.04 -4.56 18.63
CA GLU A 208 -38.82 -4.21 19.40
C GLU A 208 -37.55 -3.75 18.63
N SER A 209 -36.79 -2.73 19.00
CA SER A 209 -36.81 -1.80 20.15
C SER A 209 -35.73 -0.71 19.94
N ILE A 210 -36.01 0.51 20.41
CA ILE A 210 -35.06 1.49 20.96
C ILE A 210 -34.03 2.12 20.00
N ASN A 211 -34.34 3.36 19.55
CA ASN A 211 -33.50 4.54 19.84
C ASN A 211 -34.28 5.81 19.45
N GLU A 212 -35.23 6.19 20.31
CA GLU A 212 -35.69 7.58 20.41
C GLU A 212 -34.59 8.41 21.10
N PHE A 213 -34.16 9.50 20.47
CA PHE A 213 -34.13 10.85 21.05
C PHE A 213 -33.41 11.78 20.05
N GLU A 214 -34.19 12.58 19.31
CA GLU A 214 -33.69 13.80 18.66
C GLU A 214 -34.67 14.95 18.96
N PRO A 215 -34.21 16.16 19.34
CA PRO A 215 -35.08 17.18 19.93
C PRO A 215 -35.87 17.95 18.87
N LEU A 216 -37.19 17.96 19.05
CA LEU A 216 -38.16 18.87 18.44
C LEU A 216 -37.86 20.33 18.81
N PHE A 217 -37.03 21.04 18.05
CA PHE A 217 -37.11 22.51 17.87
C PHE A 217 -36.36 22.92 16.60
N ALA A 218 -37.07 22.92 15.47
CA ALA A 218 -36.73 23.75 14.32
C ALA A 218 -38.02 24.39 13.83
N GLU A 219 -38.34 25.55 14.40
CA GLU A 219 -39.34 26.45 13.83
C GLU A 219 -38.88 26.85 12.42
N GLU A 220 -39.78 26.69 11.45
CA GLU A 220 -39.61 27.15 10.06
C GLU A 220 -39.20 28.63 10.05
N GLN A 221 -38.00 28.91 9.56
CA GLN A 221 -37.64 30.25 9.11
C GLN A 221 -37.74 30.30 7.57
N PRO A 222 -38.31 31.36 7.00
CA PRO A 222 -38.41 31.51 5.56
C PRO A 222 -37.03 31.62 4.94
N GLU A 223 -36.84 30.98 3.79
CA GLU A 223 -35.58 30.96 3.04
C GLU A 223 -35.02 32.37 2.82
N VAL A 224 -33.94 32.68 3.54
CA VAL A 224 -33.03 33.75 3.16
C VAL A 224 -32.00 33.13 2.22
N GLU A 225 -32.10 33.47 0.94
CA GLU A 225 -31.05 33.19 -0.05
C GLU A 225 -29.70 33.63 0.51
N LYS A 226 -28.87 32.66 0.91
CA LYS A 226 -27.48 32.94 1.25
C LYS A 226 -26.77 33.37 -0.03
N PRO A 227 -26.13 34.55 -0.09
CA PRO A 227 -25.23 34.85 -1.18
C PRO A 227 -24.06 33.87 -1.09
N VAL A 228 -23.99 32.93 -2.03
CA VAL A 228 -22.87 32.01 -2.19
C VAL A 228 -21.69 32.80 -2.76
N ALA A 229 -21.03 33.55 -1.89
CA ALA A 229 -19.76 34.21 -2.16
C ALA A 229 -18.82 34.03 -0.97
N ALA A 230 -18.69 32.78 -0.51
CA ALA A 230 -17.49 32.34 0.19
C ALA A 230 -16.69 31.49 -0.81
N VAL A 231 -15.72 32.10 -1.48
CA VAL A 231 -14.70 31.37 -2.25
C VAL A 231 -13.92 30.53 -1.24
N GLN A 232 -14.35 29.28 -1.03
CA GLN A 232 -13.48 28.30 -0.41
C GLN A 232 -12.28 28.13 -1.35
N PRO A 233 -11.03 28.18 -0.86
CA PRO A 233 -9.88 27.92 -1.70
C PRO A 233 -10.08 26.53 -2.32
N VAL A 234 -10.15 26.49 -3.65
CA VAL A 234 -10.30 25.25 -4.41
C VAL A 234 -9.15 24.36 -3.99
N PHE A 235 -9.45 23.24 -3.32
CA PHE A 235 -8.42 22.29 -2.90
C PHE A 235 -7.71 21.76 -4.14
N ASN A 236 -6.48 22.20 -4.35
CA ASN A 236 -5.70 21.77 -5.49
C ASN A 236 -5.07 20.41 -5.18
N LEU A 237 -5.67 19.35 -5.73
CA LEU A 237 -5.18 17.99 -5.54
C LEU A 237 -3.74 17.81 -6.07
N ALA A 238 -3.37 18.49 -7.16
CA ALA A 238 -2.02 18.41 -7.69
C ALA A 238 -0.99 18.96 -6.70
N GLU A 239 -1.28 20.13 -6.11
CA GLU A 239 -0.45 20.76 -5.08
C GLU A 239 -0.39 19.91 -3.79
N TYR A 240 -1.51 19.29 -3.39
CA TYR A 240 -1.53 18.39 -2.24
C TYR A 240 -0.55 17.23 -2.40
N HIS A 241 -0.37 16.72 -3.61
CA HIS A 241 0.55 15.63 -3.95
C HIS A 241 1.99 16.10 -4.23
N GLN A 242 2.39 17.31 -3.82
CA GLN A 242 3.77 17.78 -3.93
C GLN A 242 4.55 17.59 -2.62
N LEU A 243 5.77 17.07 -2.74
CA LEU A 243 6.76 17.06 -1.66
C LEU A 243 7.77 18.18 -1.88
N PHE A 244 8.05 18.94 -0.83
CA PHE A 244 9.04 20.01 -0.85
C PHE A 244 10.24 19.60 0.00
N LEU A 245 11.40 19.49 -0.62
CA LEU A 245 12.67 19.19 0.03
C LEU A 245 13.51 20.45 0.13
N GLY A 246 13.66 20.96 1.35
CA GLY A 246 14.47 22.13 1.66
C GLY A 246 15.70 21.71 2.45
N THR A 247 15.74 22.10 3.72
CA THR A 247 16.88 21.82 4.63
C THR A 247 17.10 20.33 4.89
N GLU A 248 16.12 19.46 4.63
CA GLU A 248 16.25 18.02 4.76
C GLU A 248 17.39 17.48 3.87
N ARG A 249 17.65 18.15 2.73
CA ARG A 249 18.71 17.84 1.76
C ARG A 249 20.13 17.93 2.32
N ILE A 250 20.34 18.79 3.32
CA ILE A 250 21.65 18.93 3.99
C ILE A 250 21.63 18.26 5.36
N ARG A 251 20.47 18.20 6.01
CA ARG A 251 20.34 17.68 7.37
C ARG A 251 20.46 16.15 7.43
N ALA A 252 19.93 15.45 6.44
CA ALA A 252 20.01 13.99 6.39
C ALA A 252 21.45 13.45 6.27
N PRO A 253 22.31 13.95 5.35
CA PRO A 253 23.69 13.49 5.27
C PRO A 253 24.58 14.06 6.40
N GLU A 254 24.20 15.16 7.05
CA GLU A 254 24.98 15.76 8.15
C GLU A 254 25.08 14.84 9.38
N ILE A 255 24.19 13.86 9.56
CA ILE A 255 24.22 12.95 10.72
C ILE A 255 25.53 12.18 10.87
N VAL A 256 26.28 12.04 9.76
CA VAL A 256 27.59 11.38 9.74
C VAL A 256 28.68 12.25 10.39
N PHE A 257 28.51 13.58 10.34
CA PHE A 257 29.36 14.56 11.03
C PHE A 257 28.80 14.91 12.41
N GLN A 258 27.48 14.99 12.55
CA GLN A 258 26.77 15.32 13.77
C GLN A 258 25.72 14.25 14.14
N PRO A 259 26.15 13.12 14.74
CA PRO A 259 25.28 12.03 15.19
C PRO A 259 24.15 12.45 16.15
N SER A 260 24.39 13.50 16.93
CA SER A 260 23.41 14.02 17.90
C SER A 260 22.10 14.50 17.26
N LEU A 261 22.07 14.77 15.95
CA LEU A 261 20.85 15.14 15.21
C LEU A 261 19.77 14.04 15.23
N ILE A 262 20.18 12.78 15.41
CA ILE A 262 19.28 11.63 15.53
C ILE A 262 19.25 11.06 16.95
N GLY A 263 19.88 11.74 17.91
CA GLY A 263 19.97 11.31 19.31
C GLY A 263 20.97 10.17 19.56
N GLU A 264 21.96 9.99 18.67
CA GLU A 264 23.02 9.00 18.87
C GLU A 264 24.22 9.62 19.60
N ASP A 265 24.59 9.01 20.74
CA ASP A 265 25.72 9.42 21.59
C ASP A 265 27.05 8.84 21.07
N GLN A 266 27.36 9.11 19.80
CA GLN A 266 28.62 8.71 19.16
C GLN A 266 29.33 9.90 18.54
N ALA A 267 30.65 9.78 18.40
CA ALA A 267 31.46 10.77 17.70
C ALA A 267 31.19 10.73 16.18
N GLY A 268 31.16 11.89 15.55
CA GLY A 268 31.08 12.02 14.10
C GLY A 268 32.39 11.64 13.39
N ILE A 269 32.41 11.69 12.05
CA ILE A 269 33.63 11.40 11.27
C ILE A 269 34.78 12.33 11.64
N ALA A 270 34.51 13.62 11.82
CA ALA A 270 35.55 14.62 12.12
C ALA A 270 36.25 14.34 13.46
N GLU A 271 35.48 14.21 14.53
CA GLU A 271 35.98 13.87 15.86
C GLU A 271 36.68 12.51 15.89
N THR A 272 36.14 11.52 15.18
CA THR A 272 36.76 10.18 15.06
C THR A 272 38.11 10.27 14.36
N MET A 273 38.23 11.07 13.30
CA MET A 273 39.49 11.29 12.59
C MET A 273 40.53 11.97 13.48
N GLN A 274 40.14 13.00 14.23
CA GLN A 274 41.01 13.64 15.22
C GLN A 274 41.50 12.62 16.26
N TYR A 275 40.57 11.86 16.85
CA TYR A 275 40.89 10.84 17.85
C TYR A 275 41.86 9.78 17.35
N VAL A 276 41.74 9.35 16.08
CA VAL A 276 42.68 8.41 15.46
C VAL A 276 44.04 9.04 15.27
N LEU A 277 44.11 10.27 14.75
CA LEU A 277 45.37 10.97 14.50
C LEU A 277 46.15 11.22 15.81
N GLU A 278 45.46 11.58 16.89
CA GLU A 278 46.08 11.85 18.20
C GLU A 278 46.79 10.64 18.82
N ARG A 279 46.49 9.42 18.36
CA ARG A 279 47.17 8.19 18.81
C ARG A 279 48.53 7.96 18.15
N TYR A 280 48.84 8.71 17.10
CA TYR A 280 50.10 8.64 16.38
C TYR A 280 51.04 9.78 16.79
N SER A 281 52.35 9.58 16.61
CA SER A 281 53.33 10.65 16.80
C SER A 281 53.10 11.78 15.79
N LYS A 282 53.57 13.00 16.09
CA LYS A 282 53.39 14.16 15.19
C LYS A 282 54.00 13.93 13.80
N GLU A 283 55.11 13.22 13.73
CA GLU A 283 55.77 12.82 12.46
C GLU A 283 54.89 11.85 11.67
N GLN A 284 54.34 10.81 12.32
CA GLN A 284 53.44 9.85 11.68
C GLN A 284 52.15 10.52 11.20
N GLN A 285 51.57 11.42 12.00
CA GLN A 285 50.40 12.20 11.59
C GLN A 285 50.66 12.97 10.30
N ALA A 286 51.83 13.61 10.17
CA ALA A 286 52.19 14.37 8.98
C ALA A 286 52.27 13.50 7.71
N ILE A 287 52.66 12.23 7.84
CA ILE A 287 52.71 11.26 6.73
C ILE A 287 51.30 10.76 6.40
N LEU A 288 50.51 10.37 7.41
CA LEU A 288 49.16 9.81 7.22
C LEU A 288 48.23 10.78 6.49
N VAL A 289 48.28 12.07 6.82
CA VAL A 289 47.41 13.08 6.21
C VAL A 289 47.80 13.44 4.77
N GLN A 290 48.97 13.01 4.27
CA GLN A 290 49.31 13.17 2.84
C GLN A 290 48.52 12.24 1.93
N ASN A 291 47.84 11.23 2.48
CA ASN A 291 47.06 10.29 1.69
C ASN A 291 45.80 9.84 2.42
N VAL A 292 44.85 10.76 2.57
CA VAL A 292 43.51 10.45 3.08
C VAL A 292 42.64 10.01 1.90
N PHE A 293 42.28 8.73 1.83
CA PHE A 293 41.51 8.17 0.74
C PHE A 293 40.06 7.90 1.16
N LEU A 294 39.10 8.48 0.43
CA LEU A 294 37.66 8.34 0.65
C LEU A 294 37.07 7.37 -0.37
N THR A 295 36.40 6.33 0.11
CA THR A 295 35.75 5.30 -0.72
C THR A 295 34.43 4.81 -0.13
N GLY A 296 33.61 4.12 -0.92
CA GLY A 296 32.28 3.61 -0.56
C GLY A 296 31.13 4.50 -1.03
N GLY A 297 29.92 3.94 -1.06
CA GLY A 297 28.73 4.58 -1.63
C GLY A 297 28.37 5.94 -1.02
N ASN A 298 28.52 6.11 0.30
CA ASN A 298 28.22 7.38 0.98
C ASN A 298 29.16 8.52 0.54
N THR A 299 30.27 8.23 -0.14
CA THR A 299 31.17 9.26 -0.65
C THR A 299 30.69 9.94 -1.93
N MET A 300 29.61 9.40 -2.52
CA MET A 300 28.95 9.99 -3.68
C MET A 300 28.20 11.28 -3.35
N TYR A 301 27.97 11.59 -2.07
CA TYR A 301 27.34 12.85 -1.69
C TYR A 301 28.23 14.05 -2.10
N PRO A 302 27.70 14.98 -2.91
CA PRO A 302 28.43 16.18 -3.28
C PRO A 302 28.89 16.95 -2.03
N GLY A 303 30.11 17.48 -2.07
CA GLY A 303 30.66 18.28 -0.97
C GLY A 303 31.39 17.49 0.12
N LEU A 304 31.27 16.16 0.19
CA LEU A 304 31.95 15.36 1.23
C LEU A 304 33.46 15.60 1.26
N LYS A 305 34.13 15.52 0.11
CA LYS A 305 35.57 15.76 0.01
C LYS A 305 35.96 17.13 0.55
N ALA A 306 35.23 18.17 0.15
CA ALA A 306 35.50 19.54 0.58
C ALA A 306 35.26 19.72 2.09
N ARG A 307 34.20 19.09 2.63
CA ARG A 307 33.95 19.08 4.07
C ARG A 307 35.09 18.39 4.84
N VAL A 308 35.52 17.20 4.43
CA VAL A 308 36.66 16.50 5.05
C VAL A 308 37.95 17.32 4.97
N GLN A 309 38.19 18.03 3.86
CA GLN A 309 39.35 18.92 3.72
C GLN A 309 39.29 20.10 4.70
N LYS A 310 38.12 20.71 4.90
CA LYS A 310 37.92 21.78 5.89
C LYS A 310 38.15 21.27 7.31
N GLU A 311 37.55 20.13 7.66
CA GLU A 311 37.71 19.49 8.96
C GLU A 311 39.20 19.19 9.25
N LEU A 312 39.93 18.63 8.27
CA LEU A 312 41.37 18.43 8.39
C LEU A 312 42.14 19.74 8.55
N LEU A 313 41.77 20.80 7.82
CA LEU A 313 42.43 22.10 7.97
C LEU A 313 42.30 22.65 9.39
N GLU A 314 41.11 22.51 10.00
CA GLU A 314 40.80 23.01 11.34
C GLU A 314 41.47 22.18 12.44
N MET A 315 41.59 20.86 12.26
CA MET A 315 42.26 19.97 13.24
C MET A 315 43.79 20.09 13.22
N ARG A 316 44.37 20.54 12.11
CA ARG A 316 45.81 20.43 11.88
C ARG A 316 46.55 21.72 12.24
N PRO A 317 47.84 21.63 12.64
CA PRO A 317 48.65 22.80 12.89
C PRO A 317 48.67 23.74 11.68
N PHE A 318 48.69 25.05 11.94
CA PHE A 318 48.78 26.08 10.93
C PHE A 318 49.94 25.79 9.95
N GLN A 319 49.69 26.00 8.65
CA GLN A 319 50.63 25.72 7.53
C GLN A 319 51.02 24.26 7.30
N SER A 320 50.42 23.29 8.00
CA SER A 320 50.63 21.88 7.63
C SER A 320 49.92 21.52 6.32
N SER A 321 50.52 20.61 5.55
CA SER A 321 49.95 20.09 4.31
C SER A 321 49.18 18.79 4.53
N PHE A 322 48.18 18.55 3.70
CA PHE A 322 47.42 17.30 3.63
C PHE A 322 46.84 17.11 2.23
N GLN A 323 46.49 15.88 1.88
CA GLN A 323 45.81 15.56 0.62
C GLN A 323 44.67 14.58 0.87
N VAL A 324 43.51 14.93 0.30
CA VAL A 324 42.31 14.10 0.33
C VAL A 324 42.01 13.64 -1.09
N HIS A 325 41.99 12.34 -1.29
CA HIS A 325 41.73 11.67 -2.55
C HIS A 325 40.36 11.01 -2.49
N LEU A 326 39.58 11.18 -3.55
CA LEU A 326 38.32 10.48 -3.73
C LEU A 326 38.58 9.30 -4.66
N ALA A 327 38.00 8.15 -4.35
CA ALA A 327 37.94 7.02 -5.26
C ALA A 327 37.41 7.45 -6.65
N SER A 328 37.96 6.86 -7.71
CA SER A 328 37.53 7.20 -9.09
C SER A 328 36.17 6.60 -9.38
N SER A 329 35.92 5.39 -8.87
CA SER A 329 34.61 4.78 -8.84
C SER A 329 34.31 4.28 -7.42
N PRO A 330 33.78 5.13 -6.52
CA PRO A 330 33.63 4.78 -5.11
C PRO A 330 32.80 3.52 -4.83
N VAL A 331 31.92 3.14 -5.75
CA VAL A 331 31.08 1.93 -5.65
C VAL A 331 31.83 0.68 -6.13
N LEU A 332 32.67 0.79 -7.16
CA LEU A 332 33.29 -0.37 -7.82
C LEU A 332 34.77 -0.57 -7.46
N ASP A 333 35.46 0.45 -6.95
CA ASP A 333 36.91 0.40 -6.67
C ASP A 333 37.26 -0.68 -5.64
N ALA A 334 36.37 -0.99 -4.70
CA ALA A 334 36.55 -2.11 -3.78
C ALA A 334 36.61 -3.46 -4.53
N TRP A 335 35.73 -3.65 -5.52
CA TRP A 335 35.72 -4.85 -6.35
C TRP A 335 36.90 -4.88 -7.33
N TYR A 336 37.23 -3.75 -7.96
CA TYR A 336 38.40 -3.65 -8.84
C TYR A 336 39.70 -3.93 -8.10
N GLY A 337 39.88 -3.39 -6.90
CA GLY A 337 41.04 -3.68 -6.07
C GLY A 337 41.15 -5.17 -5.71
N ALA A 338 40.03 -5.81 -5.35
CA ALA A 338 40.00 -7.24 -5.06
C ALA A 338 40.27 -8.09 -6.31
N ARG A 339 39.73 -7.71 -7.47
CA ARG A 339 39.98 -8.36 -8.77
C ARG A 339 41.45 -8.29 -9.15
N ASP A 340 42.04 -7.09 -9.10
CA ASP A 340 43.41 -6.87 -9.52
C ASP A 340 44.38 -7.60 -8.59
N TRP A 341 44.11 -7.59 -7.28
CA TRP A 341 44.82 -8.41 -6.30
C TRP A 341 44.68 -9.91 -6.60
N ALA A 342 43.47 -10.40 -6.87
CA ALA A 342 43.25 -11.81 -7.18
C ALA A 342 44.02 -12.26 -8.43
N LEU A 343 44.08 -11.42 -9.47
CA LEU A 343 44.79 -11.71 -10.72
C LEU A 343 46.31 -11.69 -10.53
N GLU A 344 46.85 -10.70 -9.82
CA GLU A 344 48.30 -10.59 -9.59
C GLU A 344 48.82 -11.70 -8.67
N TYR A 345 48.04 -12.10 -7.67
CA TYR A 345 48.44 -13.06 -6.64
C TYR A 345 47.95 -14.49 -6.92
N MET A 346 47.38 -14.77 -8.10
CA MET A 346 46.78 -16.06 -8.45
C MET A 346 47.75 -17.25 -8.29
N ASN A 347 49.03 -17.04 -8.59
CA ASN A 347 50.07 -18.07 -8.52
C ASN A 347 50.90 -18.01 -7.23
N ARG A 348 50.58 -17.11 -6.30
CA ARG A 348 51.27 -17.00 -5.00
C ARG A 348 50.46 -17.74 -3.96
N GLU A 349 51.10 -18.36 -2.98
CA GLU A 349 50.38 -19.00 -1.88
C GLU A 349 49.83 -17.98 -0.86
N GLU A 350 50.32 -16.74 -0.88
CA GLU A 350 49.96 -15.71 0.10
C GLU A 350 48.50 -15.28 -0.03
N GLY A 351 47.79 -15.17 1.10
CA GLY A 351 46.41 -14.69 1.16
C GLY A 351 45.32 -15.71 0.78
N TRP A 352 45.65 -16.81 0.11
CA TRP A 352 44.70 -17.87 -0.24
C TRP A 352 44.59 -18.94 0.86
N ILE A 353 43.40 -19.54 0.97
CA ILE A 353 43.14 -20.67 1.87
C ILE A 353 42.75 -21.85 1.00
N SER A 354 43.55 -22.92 1.03
CA SER A 354 43.22 -24.13 0.27
C SER A 354 42.07 -24.89 0.94
N ARG A 355 41.38 -25.75 0.18
CA ARG A 355 40.38 -26.65 0.75
C ARG A 355 40.95 -27.54 1.86
N LYS A 356 42.18 -28.03 1.68
CA LYS A 356 42.88 -28.83 2.70
C LYS A 356 43.13 -28.02 3.97
N ASP A 357 43.58 -26.77 3.85
CA ASP A 357 43.76 -25.88 5.01
C ASP A 357 42.45 -25.66 5.76
N TYR A 358 41.34 -25.47 5.04
CA TYR A 358 40.02 -25.29 5.63
C TYR A 358 39.54 -26.56 6.36
N GLU A 359 39.73 -27.74 5.76
CA GLU A 359 39.36 -29.03 6.37
C GLU A 359 40.20 -29.34 7.62
N GLU A 360 41.49 -28.99 7.63
CA GLU A 360 42.40 -29.24 8.77
C GLU A 360 42.27 -28.19 9.89
N LYS A 361 42.13 -26.91 9.54
CA LYS A 361 42.17 -25.78 10.49
C LYS A 361 40.78 -25.24 10.86
N GLY A 362 39.74 -25.67 10.14
CA GLY A 362 38.35 -25.28 10.34
C GLY A 362 37.98 -23.93 9.72
N GLY A 363 36.69 -23.61 9.75
CA GLY A 363 36.15 -22.40 9.09
C GLY A 363 36.52 -21.06 9.73
N GLU A 364 37.02 -21.08 10.97
CA GLU A 364 37.50 -19.87 11.66
C GLU A 364 38.89 -19.44 11.20
N TYR A 365 39.64 -20.34 10.55
CA TYR A 365 41.00 -20.04 10.14
C TYR A 365 41.02 -19.05 8.97
N LEU A 366 41.73 -17.95 9.17
CA LEU A 366 42.08 -17.00 8.11
C LEU A 366 43.58 -16.89 7.98
N LYS A 367 44.10 -16.95 6.75
CA LYS A 367 45.53 -16.72 6.50
C LYS A 367 45.85 -15.26 6.77
N GLU A 368 46.90 -15.01 7.56
CA GLU A 368 47.32 -13.65 7.85
C GLU A 368 47.79 -12.95 6.58
N HIS A 369 47.21 -11.78 6.31
CA HIS A 369 47.53 -10.94 5.17
C HIS A 369 47.65 -9.49 5.64
N CYS A 370 48.40 -8.66 4.91
CA CYS A 370 48.63 -7.27 5.30
C CYS A 370 47.33 -6.43 5.33
N ALA A 371 46.30 -6.88 4.60
CA ALA A 371 44.98 -6.28 4.52
C ALA A 371 43.87 -7.08 5.23
N SER A 372 44.18 -8.24 5.84
CA SER A 372 43.19 -9.01 6.60
C SER A 372 43.23 -8.69 8.09
N ASN A 373 42.14 -9.05 8.78
CA ASN A 373 42.11 -9.03 10.23
C ASN A 373 43.13 -10.00 10.80
N VAL A 374 43.65 -9.69 11.99
CA VAL A 374 44.52 -10.62 12.73
C VAL A 374 43.67 -11.84 13.10
N TYR A 375 44.13 -13.03 12.75
CA TYR A 375 43.47 -14.26 13.15
C TYR A 375 43.57 -14.42 14.68
N VAL A 376 42.42 -14.63 15.32
CA VAL A 376 42.33 -14.87 16.76
C VAL A 376 41.70 -16.25 16.96
N PRO A 377 42.42 -17.26 17.47
CA PRO A 377 41.87 -18.59 17.67
C PRO A 377 40.78 -18.56 18.74
N ILE A 378 39.53 -18.77 18.33
CA ILE A 378 38.40 -18.89 19.25
C ILE A 378 38.48 -20.25 19.94
N ARG A 379 38.72 -20.26 21.25
CA ARG A 379 38.59 -21.47 22.05
C ARG A 379 37.11 -21.72 22.34
N LEU A 380 36.45 -22.44 21.44
CA LEU A 380 35.13 -22.99 21.74
C LEU A 380 35.30 -24.07 22.82
N PRO A 381 34.52 -24.05 23.91
CA PRO A 381 34.46 -25.18 24.82
C PRO A 381 34.10 -26.43 24.00
N LYS A 382 34.92 -27.48 24.06
CA LYS A 382 34.54 -28.77 23.48
C LYS A 382 33.17 -29.13 24.06
N GLN A 383 32.15 -29.24 23.21
CA GLN A 383 30.88 -29.83 23.61
C GLN A 383 31.21 -31.18 24.25
N ALA A 384 30.74 -31.37 25.49
CA ALA A 384 30.89 -32.65 26.16
C ALA A 384 30.36 -33.73 25.22
N PRO A 385 31.07 -34.88 25.09
CA PRO A 385 30.60 -35.95 24.22
C PRO A 385 29.17 -36.29 24.63
N ARG A 386 28.25 -36.15 23.67
CA ARG A 386 26.85 -36.51 23.82
C ARG A 386 26.83 -37.94 24.37
N ALA A 387 26.40 -38.09 25.63
CA ALA A 387 26.38 -39.39 26.29
C ALA A 387 25.69 -40.38 25.35
N ALA A 388 26.42 -41.42 24.95
CA ALA A 388 25.87 -42.49 24.15
C ALA A 388 24.62 -43.02 24.88
N GLU A 389 23.50 -43.11 24.15
CA GLU A 389 22.29 -43.74 24.65
C GLU A 389 22.66 -45.09 25.28
N ALA A 390 22.40 -45.22 26.57
CA ALA A 390 22.61 -46.47 27.28
C ALA A 390 21.70 -47.54 26.68
N PRO A 391 22.21 -48.74 26.34
CA PRO A 391 21.35 -49.80 25.86
C PRO A 391 20.47 -50.29 27.02
N SER A 392 19.17 -50.41 26.76
CA SER A 392 18.18 -50.97 27.67
C SER A 392 18.60 -52.37 28.11
N ARG A 393 19.03 -52.54 29.38
CA ARG A 393 19.24 -53.86 29.96
C ARG A 393 17.91 -54.43 30.44
N ALA A 394 17.41 -55.39 29.65
CA ALA A 394 16.45 -56.38 30.10
C ALA A 394 17.06 -57.31 31.17
N SER A 395 16.17 -57.77 32.04
CA SER A 395 16.33 -58.65 33.20
C SER A 395 17.17 -59.93 33.01
N GLY A 396 17.81 -60.40 34.09
CA GLY A 396 18.15 -61.82 34.24
C GLY A 396 19.29 -62.17 35.21
N THR A 397 18.94 -62.35 36.49
CA THR A 397 19.41 -63.40 37.43
C THR A 397 20.82 -64.02 37.30
N GLY A 398 21.58 -64.08 38.41
CA GLY A 398 22.48 -65.20 38.67
C GLY A 398 23.77 -64.97 39.47
N ASN A 399 23.64 -64.98 40.80
CA ASN A 399 24.56 -65.47 41.87
C ASN A 399 26.01 -64.95 42.11
N PRO A 400 26.44 -64.97 43.40
CA PRO A 400 27.73 -64.43 43.87
C PRO A 400 28.75 -65.50 44.33
N SER A 401 30.03 -65.28 44.04
CA SER A 401 31.23 -65.90 44.64
C SER A 401 32.45 -65.31 43.89
N GLU A 402 33.64 -65.03 44.42
CA GLU A 402 34.35 -65.30 45.66
C GLU A 402 35.65 -64.45 45.62
N GLN A 403 36.12 -64.01 46.81
CA GLN A 403 37.54 -63.90 47.25
C GLN A 403 38.53 -63.00 46.45
N ALA A 404 39.42 -62.19 47.05
CA ALA A 404 39.89 -62.00 48.43
C ALA A 404 40.48 -60.58 48.55
#